data_AF-A0A7C8MG45-F1
#
_entry.id   AF-A0A7C8MG45-F1
#
_cell.length_a   1.000
_cell.length_b   1.000
_cell.length_c   1.000
_cell.angle_alpha   90.00
_cell.angle_beta   90.00
_cell.angle_gamma   90.00
#
_symmetry.space_group_name_H-M   'P 1'
#
loop_
_entity.id
_entity.type
_entity.pdbx_description
1 polymer ?
#
loop_
_entity_poly.entity_id
_entity_poly.type
_entity_poly.pdbx_seq_one_letter_code
_entity_poly.pdbx_strand_id
1 'polypeptide(L)'
;MYHQLPTTAKLISLFPNPFRKLVSLLRFPNSAPKPILPLSAAEQAAEHCYILDRIALFQDAPWVTKGLWMCCHCGHITSLLHIGADNPFGKLLCPHCSHIWCPDCETTPHLLPFPTPLYNSSNRTVPTTCGDDFRVPFGEVCTECGITWRAHVAAQPLNWREKLDWKFNEHTVDGLVVLEPPRRYVAFATQREFCVCGAKATHLWPRFRIGKACEWCMDDLHR
;
A
#
# COMPACT_ATOMS: atom_id res chain seq x y z
N MET A 1 -5.56 -27.58 49.34
CA MET A 1 -6.51 -27.38 48.22
C MET A 1 -5.88 -26.35 47.28
N TYR A 2 -5.26 -26.81 46.20
CA TYR A 2 -4.62 -25.95 45.20
C TYR A 2 -5.52 -25.89 43.97
N HIS A 3 -5.98 -24.69 43.61
CA HIS A 3 -6.72 -24.45 42.37
C HIS A 3 -5.75 -24.45 41.18
N GLN A 4 -5.98 -25.33 40.23
CA GLN A 4 -5.30 -25.35 38.93
C GLN A 4 -5.83 -24.21 38.05
N LEU A 5 -4.92 -23.43 37.48
CA LEU A 5 -5.20 -22.45 36.42
C LEU A 5 -5.35 -23.15 35.06
N PRO A 6 -6.29 -22.73 34.18
CA PRO A 6 -6.43 -23.32 32.86
C PRO A 6 -5.35 -22.84 31.89
N THR A 7 -4.82 -23.78 31.12
CA THR A 7 -3.84 -23.65 30.04
C THR A 7 -4.32 -22.76 28.89
N THR A 8 -3.46 -21.85 28.49
CA THR A 8 -3.55 -20.87 27.38
C THR A 8 -3.44 -21.51 25.99
N ALA A 9 -4.36 -22.42 25.65
CA ALA A 9 -4.41 -23.05 24.34
C ALA A 9 -5.84 -23.06 23.76
N LYS A 10 -6.46 -21.89 23.58
CA LYS A 10 -7.72 -21.76 22.82
C LYS A 10 -8.14 -20.30 22.53
N LEU A 11 -7.30 -19.52 21.85
CA LEU A 11 -7.72 -18.21 21.31
C LEU A 11 -7.11 -17.93 19.91
N ILE A 12 -7.21 -18.89 18.99
CA ILE A 12 -6.99 -18.64 17.54
C ILE A 12 -8.11 -19.34 16.77
N SER A 13 -9.34 -18.81 16.82
CA SER A 13 -10.43 -19.30 15.97
C SER A 13 -11.57 -18.31 15.76
N LEU A 14 -11.30 -17.00 15.73
CA LEU A 14 -12.34 -15.99 15.58
C LEU A 14 -12.09 -15.01 14.45
N PHE A 15 -11.71 -15.50 13.26
CA PHE A 15 -11.99 -14.78 12.01
C PHE A 15 -12.24 -15.79 10.88
N PRO A 16 -13.48 -15.95 10.38
CA PRO A 16 -13.72 -16.72 9.17
C PRO A 16 -13.19 -15.91 7.98
N ASN A 17 -12.06 -16.31 7.43
CA ASN A 17 -11.51 -15.77 6.18
C ASN A 17 -12.35 -16.33 5.00
N PRO A 18 -13.14 -15.52 4.26
CA PRO A 18 -14.04 -16.02 3.23
C PRO A 18 -13.34 -16.53 1.96
N PHE A 19 -12.02 -16.45 1.84
CA PHE A 19 -11.30 -16.77 0.61
C PHE A 19 -10.75 -18.20 0.51
N ARG A 20 -10.98 -19.07 1.50
CA ARG A 20 -10.42 -20.43 1.51
C ARG A 20 -11.02 -21.42 0.49
N LYS A 21 -12.03 -21.03 -0.30
CA LYS A 21 -12.74 -21.95 -1.22
C LYS A 21 -12.34 -21.86 -2.71
N LEU A 22 -11.52 -20.90 -3.14
CA LEU A 22 -11.20 -20.74 -4.58
C LEU A 22 -9.82 -21.28 -5.02
N VAL A 23 -8.99 -21.77 -4.10
CA VAL A 23 -7.64 -22.28 -4.44
C VAL A 23 -7.65 -23.76 -4.88
N SER A 24 -8.81 -24.44 -4.88
CA SER A 24 -8.88 -25.89 -5.17
C SER A 24 -8.95 -26.28 -6.66
N LEU A 25 -8.98 -25.31 -7.60
CA LEU A 25 -9.17 -25.61 -9.04
C LEU A 25 -8.07 -25.13 -9.99
N LEU A 26 -7.00 -24.52 -9.49
CA LEU A 26 -5.83 -24.21 -10.32
C LEU A 26 -4.83 -25.37 -10.26
N ARG A 27 -4.96 -26.31 -11.21
CA ARG A 27 -3.87 -27.25 -11.54
C ARG A 27 -2.75 -26.45 -12.20
N PHE A 28 -1.79 -25.99 -11.40
CA PHE A 28 -0.51 -25.53 -11.92
C PHE A 28 0.22 -26.71 -12.57
N PRO A 29 0.93 -26.51 -13.69
CA PRO A 29 1.80 -27.55 -14.22
C PRO A 29 2.85 -27.91 -13.15
N ASN A 30 2.94 -29.20 -12.83
CA ASN A 30 3.92 -29.80 -11.92
C ASN A 30 5.35 -29.72 -12.49
N SER A 31 5.89 -28.52 -12.69
CA SER A 31 7.33 -28.35 -12.69
C SER A 31 7.75 -28.24 -11.23
N ALA A 32 8.49 -29.24 -10.75
CA ALA A 32 9.14 -29.15 -9.43
C ALA A 32 9.92 -27.82 -9.39
N PRO A 33 9.71 -26.96 -8.38
CA PRO A 33 10.46 -25.73 -8.26
C PRO A 33 11.95 -26.10 -8.24
N LYS A 34 12.73 -25.48 -9.14
CA LYS A 34 14.18 -25.63 -9.09
C LYS A 34 14.64 -25.29 -7.66
N PRO A 35 15.48 -26.12 -7.03
CA PRO A 35 16.04 -25.78 -5.73
C PRO A 35 16.73 -24.42 -5.88
N ILE A 36 16.19 -23.43 -5.19
CA ILE A 36 16.80 -22.11 -5.09
C ILE A 36 18.02 -22.32 -4.20
N LEU A 37 19.20 -22.26 -4.81
CA LEU A 37 20.43 -22.25 -4.04
C LEU A 37 20.39 -20.99 -3.16
N PRO A 38 20.70 -21.10 -1.86
CA PRO A 38 20.78 -19.93 -1.00
C PRO A 38 21.78 -18.95 -1.61
N LEU A 39 21.40 -17.67 -1.68
CA LEU A 39 22.28 -16.59 -2.10
C LEU A 39 23.60 -16.70 -1.35
N SER A 40 24.71 -16.51 -2.06
CA SER A 40 26.02 -16.48 -1.42
C SER A 40 26.06 -15.36 -0.36
N ALA A 41 26.90 -15.53 0.66
CA ALA A 41 27.08 -14.49 1.67
C ALA A 41 27.46 -13.13 1.07
N ALA A 42 28.16 -13.13 -0.08
CA ALA A 42 28.51 -11.93 -0.83
C ALA A 42 27.29 -11.25 -1.48
N GLU A 43 26.36 -12.03 -2.04
CA GLU A 43 25.13 -11.49 -2.61
C GLU A 43 24.17 -10.96 -1.54
N GLN A 44 24.06 -11.66 -0.40
CA GLN A 44 23.30 -11.17 0.76
C GLN A 44 23.88 -9.87 1.32
N ALA A 45 25.21 -9.77 1.40
CA ALA A 45 25.89 -8.55 1.83
C ALA A 45 25.73 -7.40 0.82
N ALA A 46 25.74 -7.68 -0.48
CA ALA A 46 25.53 -6.68 -1.52
C ALA A 46 24.10 -6.13 -1.51
N GLU A 47 23.07 -6.98 -1.34
CA GLU A 47 21.69 -6.53 -1.13
C GLU A 47 21.55 -5.68 0.13
N HIS A 48 22.17 -6.11 1.24
CA HIS A 48 22.11 -5.38 2.50
C HIS A 48 22.81 -4.00 2.38
N CYS A 49 23.98 -3.92 1.74
CA CYS A 49 24.66 -2.66 1.46
C CYS A 49 23.85 -1.76 0.52
N TYR A 50 23.21 -2.31 -0.52
CA TYR A 50 22.34 -1.55 -1.43
C TYR A 50 21.14 -0.94 -0.71
N ILE A 51 20.54 -1.69 0.24
CA ILE A 51 19.45 -1.19 1.07
C ILE A 51 19.94 -0.11 2.03
N LEU A 52 21.11 -0.30 2.67
CA LEU A 52 21.68 0.65 3.61
C LEU A 52 22.13 1.96 2.96
N ASP A 53 22.73 1.93 1.76
CA ASP A 53 23.11 3.14 1.00
C ASP A 53 21.87 3.97 0.61
N ARG A 54 20.76 3.31 0.26
CA ARG A 54 19.50 4.03 0.02
C ARG A 54 18.88 4.55 1.31
N ILE A 55 19.00 3.83 2.43
CA ILE A 55 18.53 4.31 3.73
C ILE A 55 19.34 5.54 4.17
N ALA A 56 20.66 5.56 3.94
CA ALA A 56 21.54 6.68 4.27
C ALA A 56 21.16 7.98 3.54
N LEU A 57 20.70 7.89 2.29
CA LEU A 57 20.16 9.03 1.54
C LEU A 57 18.84 9.59 2.11
N PHE A 58 18.17 8.86 3.01
CA PHE A 58 16.90 9.27 3.62
C PHE A 58 16.98 9.45 5.15
N GLN A 59 18.18 9.46 5.74
CA GLN A 59 18.33 9.61 7.21
C GLN A 59 17.83 10.95 7.75
N ASP A 60 17.78 11.99 6.91
CA ASP A 60 17.21 13.29 7.27
C ASP A 60 15.71 13.43 6.90
N ALA A 61 15.06 12.36 6.41
CA ALA A 61 13.64 12.38 6.11
C ALA A 61 12.83 11.88 7.34
N PRO A 62 12.14 12.75 8.09
CA PRO A 62 11.57 12.45 9.41
C PRO A 62 10.41 11.41 9.45
N TRP A 63 10.12 10.69 8.37
CA TRP A 63 8.93 9.85 8.26
C TRP A 63 9.21 8.51 7.57
N VAL A 64 9.99 7.65 8.21
CA VAL A 64 10.18 6.26 7.76
C VAL A 64 9.14 5.37 8.44
N THR A 65 7.92 5.33 7.89
CA THR A 65 6.94 4.32 8.29
C THR A 65 7.35 2.97 7.71
N LYS A 66 7.55 1.97 8.57
CA LYS A 66 7.99 0.63 8.18
C LYS A 66 6.78 -0.29 8.06
N GLY A 67 6.51 -0.75 6.83
CA GLY A 67 5.57 -1.85 6.60
C GLY A 67 6.30 -3.14 6.28
N LEU A 68 5.54 -4.22 6.10
CA LEU A 68 5.99 -5.49 5.57
C LEU A 68 5.03 -5.95 4.47
N TRP A 69 5.54 -6.77 3.54
CA TRP A 69 4.72 -7.57 2.63
C TRP A 69 5.29 -8.98 2.49
N MET A 70 4.43 -9.97 2.27
CA MET A 70 4.77 -11.37 2.07
C MET A 70 4.46 -11.77 0.64
N CYS A 71 5.47 -12.30 -0.05
CA CYS A 71 5.35 -12.71 -1.45
C CYS A 71 4.44 -13.92 -1.61
N CYS A 72 3.43 -13.84 -2.48
CA CYS A 72 2.51 -14.97 -2.73
C CYS A 72 3.16 -16.15 -3.47
N HIS A 73 4.30 -15.94 -4.16
CA HIS A 73 5.02 -17.02 -4.86
C HIS A 73 5.89 -17.88 -3.94
N CYS A 74 6.61 -17.27 -2.98
CA CYS A 74 7.60 -17.98 -2.16
C CYS A 74 7.45 -17.80 -0.65
N GLY A 75 6.51 -16.97 -0.18
CA GLY A 75 6.29 -16.68 1.24
C GLY A 75 7.35 -15.79 1.89
N HIS A 76 8.33 -15.29 1.13
CA HIS A 76 9.36 -14.41 1.69
C HIS A 76 8.77 -13.08 2.15
N ILE A 77 9.14 -12.64 3.35
CA ILE A 77 8.70 -11.38 3.96
C ILE A 77 9.71 -10.29 3.62
N THR A 78 9.24 -9.23 2.97
CA THR A 78 10.03 -8.10 2.51
C THR A 78 9.60 -6.82 3.26
N SER A 79 10.57 -6.01 3.66
CA SER A 79 10.31 -4.71 4.29
C SER A 79 9.79 -3.68 3.29
N LEU A 80 8.80 -2.89 3.70
CA LEU A 80 8.32 -1.71 2.99
C LEU A 80 8.92 -0.46 3.63
N LEU A 81 9.63 0.33 2.81
CA LEU A 81 10.14 1.63 3.19
C LEU A 81 9.28 2.69 2.51
N HIS A 82 8.51 3.46 3.29
CA HIS A 82 7.79 4.61 2.75
C HIS A 82 8.74 5.78 2.52
N ILE A 83 8.79 6.27 1.29
CA ILE A 83 9.61 7.38 0.85
C ILE A 83 8.68 8.55 0.52
N GLY A 84 9.01 9.76 0.99
CA GLY A 84 8.25 10.99 0.76
C GLY A 84 8.22 11.50 -0.70
N ALA A 85 8.65 10.68 -1.67
CA ALA A 85 8.81 11.02 -3.08
C ALA A 85 7.65 10.52 -3.97
N ASP A 86 7.80 10.72 -5.28
CA ASP A 86 6.90 10.20 -6.33
C ASP A 86 6.83 8.67 -6.37
N ASN A 87 7.86 7.99 -5.86
CA ASN A 87 7.93 6.53 -5.80
C ASN A 87 7.83 6.07 -4.34
N PRO A 88 6.60 6.01 -3.77
CA PRO A 88 6.41 5.94 -2.32
C PRO A 88 7.02 4.69 -1.68
N PHE A 89 7.23 3.60 -2.41
CA PHE A 89 7.87 2.40 -1.87
C PHE A 89 9.09 1.95 -2.67
N GLY A 90 9.62 2.80 -3.55
CA GLY A 90 10.69 2.40 -4.45
C GLY A 90 10.26 1.23 -5.35
N LYS A 91 11.07 0.17 -5.40
CA LYS A 91 10.78 -1.07 -6.14
C LYS A 91 10.23 -2.14 -5.19
N LEU A 92 9.11 -2.75 -5.57
CA LEU A 92 8.49 -3.85 -4.83
C LEU A 92 8.81 -5.19 -5.49
N LEU A 93 10.06 -5.63 -5.33
CA LEU A 93 10.55 -6.91 -5.81
C LEU A 93 10.81 -7.83 -4.62
N CYS A 94 10.37 -9.08 -4.71
CA CYS A 94 10.77 -10.10 -3.76
C CYS A 94 12.26 -10.43 -3.98
N PRO A 95 13.15 -10.26 -2.99
CA PRO A 95 14.58 -10.54 -3.16
C PRO A 95 14.86 -12.04 -3.40
N HIS A 96 13.95 -12.92 -2.99
CA HIS A 96 14.14 -14.37 -3.09
C HIS A 96 13.75 -14.96 -4.46
N CYS A 97 12.72 -14.44 -5.12
CA CYS A 97 12.21 -15.00 -6.38
C CYS A 97 11.98 -13.97 -7.50
N SER A 98 12.37 -12.71 -7.28
CA SER A 98 12.19 -11.57 -8.18
C SER A 98 10.73 -11.28 -8.57
N HIS A 99 9.76 -11.87 -7.86
CA HIS A 99 8.35 -11.60 -8.05
C HIS A 99 8.05 -10.12 -7.75
N ILE A 100 7.48 -9.41 -8.72
CA ILE A 100 6.95 -8.06 -8.55
C ILE A 100 5.67 -8.15 -7.71
N TRP A 101 5.57 -7.31 -6.68
CA TRP A 101 4.38 -7.27 -5.83
C TRP A 101 3.09 -7.20 -6.67
N CYS A 102 2.12 -8.03 -6.28
CA CYS A 102 0.79 -8.10 -6.88
C CYS A 102 -0.29 -8.09 -5.79
N PRO A 103 -1.58 -7.94 -6.14
CA PRO A 103 -2.67 -7.91 -5.17
C PRO A 103 -2.82 -9.17 -4.31
N ASP A 104 -2.28 -10.31 -4.75
CA ASP A 104 -2.30 -11.57 -3.99
C ASP A 104 -1.21 -11.64 -2.92
N CYS A 105 -0.25 -10.70 -2.93
CA CYS A 105 0.76 -10.59 -1.87
C CYS A 105 0.14 -10.01 -0.61
N GLU A 106 0.34 -10.68 0.53
CA GLU A 106 -0.14 -10.16 1.81
C GLU A 106 0.68 -8.95 2.24
N THR A 107 0.03 -7.95 2.82
CA THR A 107 0.64 -6.65 3.11
C THR A 107 0.16 -6.14 4.46
N THR A 108 1.06 -5.45 5.16
CA THR A 108 0.68 -4.58 6.27
C THR A 108 -0.22 -3.43 5.80
N PRO A 109 -0.97 -2.75 6.69
CA PRO A 109 -1.88 -1.66 6.33
C PRO A 109 -1.25 -0.45 5.61
N HIS A 110 0.07 -0.42 5.40
CA HIS A 110 0.78 0.62 4.69
C HIS A 110 0.69 0.50 3.17
N LEU A 111 0.52 -0.70 2.62
CA LEU A 111 0.39 -0.95 1.19
C LEU A 111 -0.85 -1.81 0.95
N LEU A 112 -2.00 -1.20 0.69
CA LEU A 112 -3.25 -1.94 0.55
C LEU A 112 -3.61 -2.09 -0.93
N PRO A 113 -3.78 -3.32 -1.45
CA PRO A 113 -4.19 -3.50 -2.84
C PRO A 113 -5.58 -2.91 -3.07
N PHE A 114 -5.77 -2.32 -4.25
CA PHE A 114 -7.08 -1.84 -4.64
C PHE A 114 -7.97 -3.05 -4.97
N PRO A 115 -9.12 -3.25 -4.28
CA PRO A 115 -9.89 -4.50 -4.36
C PRO A 115 -10.62 -4.70 -5.70
N THR A 116 -10.62 -3.69 -6.56
CA THR A 116 -11.29 -3.75 -7.86
C THR A 116 -10.31 -3.28 -8.93
N PRO A 117 -10.08 -4.05 -10.02
CA PRO A 117 -9.38 -3.52 -11.18
C PRO A 117 -10.18 -2.31 -11.67
N LEU A 118 -9.64 -1.10 -11.49
CA LEU A 118 -10.30 0.11 -11.99
C LEU A 118 -10.11 0.11 -13.51
N TYR A 119 -11.04 -0.54 -14.21
CA TYR A 119 -11.04 -0.64 -15.67
C TYR A 119 -11.20 0.72 -16.36
N ASN A 120 -11.66 1.76 -15.64
CA ASN A 120 -11.76 3.14 -16.13
C ASN A 120 -11.12 4.09 -15.11
N SER A 121 -9.88 4.50 -15.37
CA SER A 121 -9.03 5.31 -14.48
C SER A 121 -9.25 6.81 -14.58
N SER A 122 -10.27 7.29 -15.29
CA SER A 122 -10.24 8.68 -15.71
C SER A 122 -10.70 9.69 -14.67
N ASN A 123 -11.59 9.35 -13.71
CA ASN A 123 -12.17 10.37 -12.82
C ASN A 123 -12.80 9.77 -11.56
N ARG A 124 -12.03 9.07 -10.71
CA ARG A 124 -12.53 8.73 -9.37
C ARG A 124 -12.15 9.79 -8.36
N THR A 125 -13.15 10.24 -7.62
CA THR A 125 -13.01 11.09 -6.46
C THR A 125 -12.51 10.27 -5.28
N VAL A 126 -11.41 10.68 -4.67
CA VAL A 126 -10.90 10.09 -3.42
C VAL A 126 -10.82 11.14 -2.34
N PRO A 127 -11.07 10.77 -1.08
CA PRO A 127 -10.82 11.68 0.03
C PRO A 127 -9.35 12.09 -0.01
N THR A 128 -9.08 13.40 -0.06
CA THR A 128 -7.74 13.91 0.26
C THR A 128 -7.56 13.90 1.75
N THR A 129 -6.30 13.82 2.13
CA THR A 129 -5.87 14.11 3.49
C THR A 129 -6.19 15.58 3.80
N CYS A 130 -6.50 15.88 5.05
CA CYS A 130 -6.49 17.26 5.54
C CYS A 130 -5.03 17.76 5.47
N GLY A 131 -4.80 18.98 4.98
CA GLY A 131 -3.47 19.57 4.84
C GLY A 131 -3.24 20.27 3.48
N ASP A 132 -2.23 21.14 3.43
CA ASP A 132 -1.88 21.94 2.26
C ASP A 132 -1.16 21.14 1.15
N ASP A 133 -0.74 19.92 1.46
CA ASP A 133 0.16 19.13 0.60
C ASP A 133 -0.58 18.36 -0.52
N PHE A 134 -1.92 18.30 -0.51
CA PHE A 134 -2.78 17.62 -1.51
C PHE A 134 -2.29 16.23 -1.97
N ARG A 135 -1.54 15.51 -1.13
CA ARG A 135 -0.97 14.22 -1.52
C ARG A 135 -2.05 13.18 -1.58
N VAL A 136 -2.17 12.55 -2.74
CA VAL A 136 -3.11 11.47 -2.96
C VAL A 136 -2.51 10.18 -2.36
N PRO A 137 -3.20 9.47 -1.44
CA PRO A 137 -2.69 8.26 -0.80
C PRO A 137 -2.90 7.04 -1.70
N PHE A 138 -2.69 7.18 -3.01
CA PHE A 138 -2.89 6.14 -4.00
C PHE A 138 -1.70 6.08 -4.94
N GLY A 139 -1.50 4.92 -5.56
CA GLY A 139 -0.45 4.72 -6.53
C GLY A 139 -0.62 3.45 -7.34
N GLU A 140 0.36 3.19 -8.18
CA GLU A 140 0.44 2.02 -9.06
C GLU A 140 1.85 1.43 -9.10
N VAL A 141 1.95 0.15 -9.42
CA VAL A 141 3.22 -0.59 -9.52
C VAL A 141 3.46 -0.97 -10.98
N CYS A 142 4.63 -0.63 -11.51
CA CYS A 142 5.01 -1.07 -12.84
C CYS A 142 5.18 -2.58 -12.90
N THR A 143 4.46 -3.24 -13.81
CA THR A 143 4.50 -4.71 -14.01
C THR A 143 5.80 -5.23 -14.59
N GLU A 144 6.67 -4.36 -15.10
CA GLU A 144 7.95 -4.77 -15.71
C GLU A 144 9.12 -4.64 -14.72
N CYS A 145 9.16 -3.59 -13.91
CA CYS A 145 10.31 -3.30 -13.03
C CYS A 145 9.98 -3.18 -11.54
N GLY A 146 8.70 -3.28 -11.19
CA GLY A 146 8.23 -3.19 -9.81
C GLY A 146 8.31 -1.80 -9.17
N ILE A 147 8.71 -0.76 -9.89
CA ILE A 147 8.74 0.59 -9.33
C ILE A 147 7.32 1.08 -9.04
N THR A 148 7.14 1.71 -7.89
CA THR A 148 5.89 2.32 -7.46
C THR A 148 5.78 3.75 -7.97
N TRP A 149 4.58 4.20 -8.31
CA TRP A 149 4.27 5.56 -8.72
C TRP A 149 3.11 6.09 -7.90
N ARG A 150 3.27 7.27 -7.33
CA ARG A 150 2.21 7.99 -6.64
C ARG A 150 1.24 8.57 -7.67
N ALA A 151 -0.04 8.52 -7.36
CA ALA A 151 -1.06 9.26 -8.09
C ALA A 151 -0.87 10.78 -7.92
N HIS A 152 -1.18 11.53 -8.96
CA HIS A 152 -1.26 12.98 -8.90
C HIS A 152 -2.71 13.43 -8.84
N VAL A 153 -2.97 14.60 -8.27
CA VAL A 153 -4.29 15.24 -8.38
C VAL A 153 -4.52 15.55 -9.86
N ALA A 154 -5.55 14.93 -10.45
CA ALA A 154 -5.99 15.32 -11.78
C ALA A 154 -6.51 16.76 -11.66
N ALA A 155 -6.07 17.65 -12.57
CA ALA A 155 -6.36 19.09 -12.55
C ALA A 155 -7.66 19.43 -11.83
N GLN A 156 -7.58 20.33 -10.83
CA GLN A 156 -8.67 20.65 -9.91
C GLN A 156 -10.00 20.65 -10.65
N PRO A 157 -11.05 19.95 -10.17
CA PRO A 157 -12.36 20.09 -10.77
C PRO A 157 -12.67 21.58 -10.83
N LEU A 158 -12.71 22.11 -12.06
CA LEU A 158 -13.07 23.47 -12.38
C LEU A 158 -14.33 23.76 -11.58
N ASN A 159 -14.25 24.57 -10.50
CA ASN A 159 -15.32 24.95 -9.57
C ASN A 159 -15.53 24.22 -8.22
N TRP A 160 -14.56 23.50 -7.63
CA TRP A 160 -14.78 22.89 -6.29
C TRP A 160 -15.20 23.89 -5.19
N ARG A 161 -14.79 25.16 -5.29
CA ARG A 161 -15.25 26.26 -4.40
C ARG A 161 -16.73 26.61 -4.57
N GLU A 162 -17.34 26.34 -5.73
CA GLU A 162 -18.73 26.73 -6.02
C GLU A 162 -19.74 25.59 -5.82
N LYS A 163 -19.29 24.33 -5.60
CA LYS A 163 -20.19 23.16 -5.49
C LYS A 163 -20.12 22.39 -4.18
N LEU A 164 -19.16 22.66 -3.30
CA LEU A 164 -19.21 22.13 -1.95
C LEU A 164 -19.99 23.13 -1.10
N ASP A 165 -21.29 22.91 -0.95
CA ASP A 165 -22.05 23.43 0.18
C ASP A 165 -21.29 22.92 1.43
N TRP A 166 -20.55 23.80 2.10
CA TRP A 166 -19.64 23.50 3.23
C TRP A 166 -20.43 23.12 4.49
N LYS A 167 -21.38 22.20 4.36
CA LYS A 167 -22.11 21.66 5.48
C LYS A 167 -21.19 20.66 6.17
N PHE A 168 -20.78 21.01 7.38
CA PHE A 168 -20.19 20.04 8.29
C PHE A 168 -21.17 18.87 8.42
N ASN A 169 -20.65 17.65 8.42
CA ASN A 169 -21.48 16.51 8.76
C ASN A 169 -21.68 16.54 10.27
N GLU A 170 -22.80 17.11 10.69
CA GLU A 170 -23.22 17.07 12.09
C GLU A 170 -23.73 15.67 12.42
N HIS A 171 -23.12 15.04 13.42
CA HIS A 171 -23.65 13.81 13.99
C HIS A 171 -23.51 13.85 15.51
N THR A 172 -24.44 13.22 16.20
CA THR A 172 -24.47 13.22 17.66
C THR A 172 -23.91 11.89 18.17
N VAL A 173 -22.88 11.95 19.03
CA VAL A 173 -22.31 10.79 19.72
C VAL A 173 -22.45 11.04 21.21
N ASP A 174 -23.19 10.17 21.92
CA ASP A 174 -23.45 10.31 23.37
C ASP A 174 -24.02 11.68 23.80
N GLY A 175 -24.88 12.27 22.95
CA GLY A 175 -25.48 13.59 23.19
C GLY A 175 -24.58 14.79 22.86
N LEU A 176 -23.33 14.56 22.43
CA LEU A 176 -22.42 15.60 21.95
C LEU A 176 -22.51 15.72 20.43
N VAL A 177 -22.69 16.95 19.93
CA VAL A 177 -22.62 17.25 18.49
C VAL A 177 -21.15 17.24 18.07
N VAL A 178 -20.78 16.29 17.22
CA VAL A 178 -19.45 16.20 16.60
C VAL A 178 -19.54 16.79 15.20
N LEU A 179 -18.74 17.81 14.92
CA LEU A 179 -18.59 18.40 13.59
C LEU A 179 -17.46 17.67 12.86
N GLU A 180 -17.81 16.80 11.92
CA GLU A 180 -16.80 16.19 11.04
C GLU A 180 -16.41 17.21 9.96
N PRO A 181 -15.11 17.52 9.77
CA PRO A 181 -14.70 18.39 8.69
C PRO A 181 -15.13 17.81 7.35
N PRO A 182 -15.56 18.65 6.40
CA PRO A 182 -16.01 18.17 5.10
C PRO A 182 -14.89 17.35 4.44
N ARG A 183 -15.20 16.10 4.08
CA ARG A 183 -14.27 15.24 3.34
C ARG A 183 -14.03 15.88 1.99
N ARG A 184 -12.82 16.38 1.75
CA ARG A 184 -12.40 16.89 0.46
C ARG A 184 -12.23 15.71 -0.47
N TYR A 185 -12.91 15.71 -1.60
CA TYR A 185 -12.72 14.69 -2.63
C TYR A 185 -11.94 15.31 -3.80
N VAL A 186 -10.87 14.67 -4.24
CA VAL A 186 -10.16 15.05 -5.47
C VAL A 186 -10.25 13.95 -6.50
N ALA A 187 -10.38 14.35 -7.76
CA ALA A 187 -10.03 13.46 -8.85
C ALA A 187 -8.52 13.24 -8.83
N PHE A 188 -8.08 11.99 -9.03
CA PHE A 188 -6.68 11.66 -9.15
C PHE A 188 -6.43 10.94 -10.47
N ALA A 189 -5.24 11.16 -11.03
CA ALA A 189 -4.74 10.44 -12.18
C ALA A 189 -3.46 9.73 -11.78
N THR A 190 -3.37 8.45 -12.13
CA THR A 190 -2.11 7.69 -12.04
C THR A 190 -1.32 7.75 -13.34
N GLN A 191 -1.89 8.33 -14.41
CA GLN A 191 -1.37 8.24 -15.78
C GLN A 191 -0.09 9.04 -15.97
N ARG A 192 1.05 8.42 -15.67
CA ARG A 192 2.23 8.58 -16.50
C ARG A 192 2.03 7.73 -17.75
N GLU A 193 2.50 8.21 -18.91
CA GLU A 193 2.47 7.39 -20.12
C GLU A 193 3.49 6.25 -20.05
N PHE A 194 4.62 6.50 -19.37
CA PHE A 194 5.75 5.58 -19.29
C PHE A 194 6.36 5.51 -17.89
N CYS A 195 6.83 4.32 -17.54
CA CYS A 195 7.73 4.08 -16.42
C CYS A 195 9.15 4.61 -16.73
N VAL A 196 9.96 4.82 -15.69
CA VAL A 196 11.41 5.08 -15.83
C VAL A 196 12.17 3.94 -16.53
N CYS A 197 11.62 2.72 -16.52
CA CYS A 197 12.20 1.60 -17.27
C CYS A 197 11.75 1.53 -18.74
N GLY A 198 10.97 2.52 -19.22
CA GLY A 198 10.43 2.55 -20.58
C GLY A 198 9.13 1.78 -20.79
N ALA A 199 8.66 1.02 -19.79
CA ALA A 199 7.39 0.30 -19.88
C ALA A 199 6.21 1.28 -20.00
N LYS A 200 5.34 1.06 -20.99
CA LYS A 200 4.11 1.84 -21.15
C LYS A 200 3.16 1.54 -19.99
N ALA A 201 2.60 2.58 -19.37
CA ALA A 201 1.60 2.37 -18.33
C ALA A 201 0.33 1.76 -18.93
N THR A 202 -0.23 0.76 -18.25
CA THR A 202 -1.45 0.08 -18.68
C THR A 202 -2.40 -0.09 -17.50
N HIS A 203 -3.66 -0.43 -17.80
CA HIS A 203 -4.66 -0.75 -16.78
C HIS A 203 -4.33 -2.03 -15.99
N LEU A 204 -3.31 -2.80 -16.41
CA LEU A 204 -2.84 -4.01 -15.74
C LEU A 204 -1.89 -3.72 -14.58
N TRP A 205 -1.39 -2.49 -14.46
CA TRP A 205 -0.52 -2.11 -13.34
C TRP A 205 -1.30 -2.22 -12.01
N PRO A 206 -0.81 -3.03 -11.05
CA PRO A 206 -1.43 -3.14 -9.74
C PRO A 206 -1.55 -1.79 -9.08
N ARG A 207 -2.74 -1.48 -8.57
CA ARG A 207 -2.98 -0.23 -7.84
C ARG A 207 -3.02 -0.49 -6.35
N PHE A 208 -2.58 0.50 -5.59
CA PHE A 208 -2.55 0.43 -4.15
C PHE A 208 -2.99 1.74 -3.50
N ARG A 209 -3.36 1.64 -2.22
CA ARG A 209 -3.55 2.74 -1.28
C ARG A 209 -2.40 2.74 -0.27
N ILE A 210 -1.93 3.92 0.08
CA ILE A 210 -0.86 4.15 1.06
C ILE A 210 -1.50 4.42 2.42
N GLY A 211 -1.19 3.57 3.41
CA GLY A 211 -1.65 3.75 4.81
C GLY A 211 -3.15 3.57 5.04
N LYS A 212 -3.55 3.76 6.31
CA LYS A 212 -4.96 3.88 6.71
C LYS A 212 -5.43 5.32 6.47
N ALA A 213 -6.68 5.50 6.05
CA ALA A 213 -7.25 6.82 5.78
C ALA A 213 -7.14 7.80 6.96
N CYS A 214 -7.14 7.30 8.20
CA CYS A 214 -7.02 8.11 9.42
C CYS A 214 -5.58 8.48 9.81
N GLU A 215 -4.56 7.73 9.35
CA GLU A 215 -3.15 8.04 9.65
C GLU A 215 -2.74 9.38 9.04
N TRP A 216 -3.38 9.81 7.96
CA TRP A 216 -3.06 11.05 7.28
C TRP A 216 -3.81 12.30 7.78
N CYS A 217 -4.84 12.13 8.62
CA CYS A 217 -5.65 13.25 9.09
C CYS A 217 -5.19 13.80 10.44
N MET A 218 -4.33 13.08 11.16
CA MET A 218 -3.97 13.38 12.55
C MET A 218 -2.59 14.02 12.70
N ASP A 219 -1.70 13.92 11.70
CA ASP A 219 -0.31 14.37 11.83
C ASP A 219 -0.12 15.89 11.71
N ASP A 220 -1.13 16.64 11.24
CA ASP A 220 -1.10 18.11 11.22
C ASP A 220 -1.51 18.74 12.57
N LEU A 221 -1.94 17.95 13.57
CA LEU A 221 -2.33 18.45 14.89
C LEU A 221 -1.14 18.64 15.86
N HIS A 222 0.09 18.37 15.43
CA HIS A 222 1.30 18.48 16.25
C HIS A 222 2.37 19.44 15.67
N ARG A 223 1.99 20.33 14.75
CA ARG A 223 2.83 21.46 14.30
C ARG A 223 2.29 22.80 14.78
#